data_AF-A0A2K8P9N0-F1
#
_entry.id   AF-A0A2K8P9N0-F1
#
_cell.length_a   1.000
_cell.length_b   1.000
_cell.length_c   1.000
_cell.angle_alpha   90.00
_cell.angle_beta   90.00
_cell.angle_gamma   90.00
#
_symmetry.space_group_name_H-M   'P 1'
#
loop_
_entity.id
_entity.type
_entity.pdbx_description
1 polymer ?
#
loop_
_entity_poly.entity_id
_entity_poly.type
_entity_poly.pdbx_seq_one_letter_code
_entity_poly.pdbx_strand_id
1 'polypeptide(L)'
;MFSTELPTEGPLTVRALQARGTGGRLNGAPDTPDNHLDQPVDDENIYPGIQRPSQGDEPPVPEPGFHVQPEHYPWFRRVLARTAAAGLTAFAGDGTATAQYLTKRQGQRHFTGLIHAATDSVQDAYVQLYGIDFVGTDHVFRLNRTRVEAFSGVAKDLLHHLENGQLERYRTAVHAQRKAWPLLGWDSKWNGPVSIHQDGSVLAMRVLT
;
A
#
# COMPACT_ATOMS: atom_id res chain seq x y z
N MET A 1 1.22 -5.51 19.38
CA MET A 1 0.15 -6.52 19.41
C MET A 1 -0.84 -6.21 18.30
N PHE A 2 -0.93 -7.12 17.33
CA PHE A 2 -1.96 -7.14 16.30
C PHE A 2 -2.53 -8.55 16.32
N SER A 3 -3.82 -8.70 16.64
CA SER A 3 -4.50 -9.98 16.67
C SER A 3 -5.89 -9.86 16.09
N THR A 4 -6.28 -10.83 15.30
CA THR A 4 -7.64 -10.94 14.77
C THR A 4 -8.30 -12.18 15.35
N GLU A 5 -9.42 -11.98 16.01
CA GLU A 5 -10.28 -13.03 16.54
C GLU A 5 -11.38 -13.32 15.51
N LEU A 6 -11.50 -14.59 15.13
CA LEU A 6 -12.43 -15.09 14.12
C LEU A 6 -13.40 -16.06 14.79
N PRO A 7 -14.42 -15.58 15.51
CA PRO A 7 -15.38 -16.45 16.16
C PRO A 7 -16.25 -17.17 15.10
N THR A 8 -16.68 -18.40 15.40
CA THR A 8 -17.61 -19.16 14.56
C THR A 8 -19.00 -18.54 14.50
N GLU A 9 -19.40 -17.79 15.52
CA GLU A 9 -20.61 -16.99 15.58
C GLU A 9 -20.28 -15.58 16.12
N GLY A 10 -20.64 -14.53 15.39
CA GLY A 10 -20.45 -13.14 15.81
C GLY A 10 -19.49 -12.30 14.95
N PRO A 11 -19.21 -11.05 15.35
CA PRO A 11 -18.41 -10.12 14.55
C PRO A 11 -16.90 -10.43 14.63
N LEU A 12 -16.21 -10.23 13.50
CA LEU A 12 -14.74 -10.20 13.44
C LEU A 12 -14.21 -9.13 14.41
N THR A 13 -13.34 -9.52 15.34
CA THR A 13 -12.72 -8.57 16.27
C THR A 13 -11.25 -8.41 15.94
N VAL A 14 -10.83 -7.20 15.58
CA VAL A 14 -9.42 -6.85 15.35
C VAL A 14 -8.91 -6.06 16.55
N ARG A 15 -7.87 -6.58 17.23
CA ARG A 15 -7.15 -5.88 18.29
C ARG A 15 -5.82 -5.41 17.73
N ALA A 16 -5.69 -4.10 17.54
CA ALA A 16 -4.44 -3.48 17.10
C ALA A 16 -3.96 -2.49 18.16
N LEU A 17 -2.66 -2.50 18.46
CA LEU A 17 -2.05 -1.40 19.22
C LEU A 17 -2.15 -0.13 18.37
N GLN A 18 -3.01 0.79 18.81
CA GLN A 18 -3.11 2.13 18.24
C GLN A 18 -1.93 2.97 18.75
N ALA A 19 -1.00 3.33 17.86
CA ALA A 19 -0.07 4.43 18.13
C ALA A 19 -0.74 5.76 17.72
N ARG A 20 -0.75 6.76 18.61
CA ARG A 20 -1.35 8.10 18.35
C ARG A 20 -0.58 8.96 17.33
N GLY A 21 0.24 8.37 16.46
CA GLY A 21 1.09 9.08 15.52
C GLY A 21 0.57 9.07 14.08
N THR A 22 0.70 10.19 13.37
CA THR A 22 0.56 10.26 11.91
C THR A 22 1.91 10.00 11.25
N GLY A 23 2.01 8.98 10.39
CA GLY A 23 3.22 8.69 9.62
C GLY A 23 4.38 8.15 10.46
N GLY A 24 4.13 7.19 11.35
CA GLY A 24 5.16 6.50 12.10
C GLY A 24 6.17 5.79 11.18
N ARG A 25 7.47 6.04 11.41
CA ARG A 25 8.52 5.21 10.82
C ARG A 25 8.56 3.90 11.59
N LEU A 26 8.35 2.80 10.90
CA LEU A 26 8.73 1.50 11.45
C LEU A 26 10.26 1.55 11.52
N ASN A 27 10.82 1.86 12.69
CA ASN A 27 12.27 1.89 12.86
C ASN A 27 12.73 0.44 13.02
N GLY A 28 13.69 0.02 12.20
CA GLY A 28 14.37 -1.26 12.45
C GLY A 28 15.36 -1.06 13.59
N ALA A 29 15.60 -2.09 14.38
CA ALA A 29 16.88 -2.12 15.10
C ALA A 29 17.98 -2.16 14.01
N PRO A 30 18.99 -1.25 14.08
CA PRO A 30 19.95 -1.05 12.99
C PRO A 30 20.76 -2.30 12.61
N ASP A 31 20.86 -3.29 13.50
CA ASP A 31 21.74 -4.46 13.32
C ASP A 31 21.01 -5.78 13.03
N THR A 32 19.71 -5.75 12.66
CA THR A 32 19.01 -6.98 12.25
C THR A 32 18.97 -7.08 10.72
N PRO A 33 19.67 -8.06 10.10
CA PRO A 33 19.71 -8.22 8.65
C PRO A 33 18.32 -8.44 8.02
N ASP A 34 17.34 -8.86 8.82
CA ASP A 34 15.96 -9.11 8.40
C ASP A 34 15.05 -7.87 8.30
N ASN A 35 15.58 -6.66 8.55
CA ASN A 35 14.80 -5.42 8.51
C ASN A 35 14.77 -4.71 7.15
N HIS A 36 15.39 -5.26 6.10
CA HIS A 36 15.49 -4.58 4.81
C HIS A 36 14.17 -4.67 4.02
N LEU A 37 13.45 -3.57 3.88
CA LEU A 37 12.14 -3.56 3.22
C LEU A 37 12.20 -3.85 1.71
N ASP A 38 13.34 -3.57 1.08
CA ASP A 38 13.52 -3.78 -0.37
C ASP A 38 13.59 -5.28 -0.72
N GLN A 39 13.91 -6.15 0.25
CA GLN A 39 13.95 -7.59 0.02
C GLN A 39 12.55 -8.16 -0.22
N PRO A 40 12.42 -9.22 -1.04
CA PRO A 40 11.18 -9.97 -1.14
C PRO A 40 10.72 -10.50 0.22
N VAL A 41 9.43 -10.82 0.31
CA VAL A 41 8.85 -11.49 1.46
C VAL A 41 8.73 -12.97 1.18
N ASP A 42 9.18 -13.78 2.14
CA ASP A 42 8.95 -15.22 2.14
C ASP A 42 7.48 -15.54 2.40
N ASP A 43 6.98 -16.55 1.70
CA ASP A 43 5.59 -17.02 1.80
C ASP A 43 5.40 -17.91 3.03
N GLU A 44 5.66 -17.34 4.21
CA GLU A 44 5.54 -18.02 5.50
C GLU A 44 4.10 -18.49 5.73
N ASN A 45 3.94 -19.73 6.18
CA ASN A 45 2.66 -20.29 6.59
C ASN A 45 2.60 -20.31 8.13
N ILE A 46 2.39 -19.15 8.73
CA ILE A 46 2.26 -19.03 10.19
C ILE A 46 0.94 -19.68 10.59
N TYR A 47 1.02 -20.68 11.47
CA TYR A 47 -0.18 -21.39 11.94
C TYR A 47 -1.06 -20.46 12.79
N PRO A 48 -2.38 -20.46 12.56
CA PRO A 48 -3.32 -19.64 13.33
C PRO A 48 -3.39 -20.11 14.78
N GLY A 49 -3.57 -19.15 15.70
CA GLY A 49 -3.76 -19.38 17.13
C GLY A 49 -3.38 -18.14 17.95
N ILE A 50 -4.30 -17.66 18.79
CA ILE A 50 -3.98 -16.61 19.77
C ILE A 50 -3.48 -17.31 21.04
N GLN A 51 -2.19 -17.16 21.33
CA GLN A 51 -1.59 -17.60 22.58
C GLN A 51 -2.06 -16.68 23.71
N ARG A 52 -2.84 -17.20 24.66
CA ARG A 52 -3.19 -16.45 25.87
C ARG A 52 -1.94 -16.30 26.75
N PRO A 53 -1.78 -15.21 27.50
CA PRO A 53 -0.78 -15.16 28.58
C PRO A 53 -1.05 -16.33 29.53
N SER A 54 -0.02 -17.10 29.90
CA SER A 54 -0.19 -18.20 30.86
C SER A 54 -0.57 -17.64 32.24
N GLN A 55 -1.62 -18.19 32.84
CA GLN A 55 -1.87 -18.05 34.27
C GLN A 55 -1.45 -19.36 34.94
N GLY A 56 -0.23 -19.40 35.48
CA GLY A 56 0.35 -20.60 36.09
C GLY A 56 1.23 -21.43 35.15
N ASP A 57 1.51 -22.68 35.52
CA ASP A 57 2.45 -23.58 34.84
C ASP A 57 1.84 -24.35 33.65
N GLU A 58 0.53 -24.28 33.43
CA GLU A 58 -0.11 -24.96 32.31
C GLU A 58 0.01 -24.13 31.02
N PRO A 59 0.46 -24.73 29.90
CA PRO A 59 0.46 -24.06 28.61
C PRO A 59 -0.99 -23.79 28.19
N PRO A 60 -1.37 -22.52 27.94
CA PRO A 60 -2.74 -22.17 27.63
C PRO A 60 -3.19 -22.77 26.30
N VAL A 61 -4.45 -23.20 26.24
CA VAL A 61 -5.08 -23.64 24.98
C VAL A 61 -5.18 -22.42 24.03
N PRO A 62 -4.68 -22.53 22.78
CA PRO A 62 -4.78 -21.45 21.81
C PRO A 62 -6.25 -21.17 21.43
N GLU A 63 -6.61 -19.89 21.31
CA GLU A 63 -7.92 -19.48 20.80
C GLU A 63 -7.94 -19.39 19.26
N PRO A 64 -9.09 -19.65 18.61
CA PRO A 64 -9.27 -19.42 17.19
C PRO A 64 -8.96 -17.96 16.80
N GLY A 65 -8.01 -17.77 15.89
CA GLY A 65 -7.61 -16.45 15.42
C GLY A 65 -6.20 -16.43 14.88
N PHE A 66 -5.67 -15.24 14.66
CA PHE A 66 -4.30 -15.05 14.16
C PHE A 66 -3.58 -14.02 15.02
N HIS A 67 -2.40 -14.38 15.50
CA HIS A 67 -1.52 -13.51 16.27
C HIS A 67 -0.11 -13.58 15.68
N VAL A 68 0.40 -12.43 15.22
CA VAL A 68 1.81 -12.31 14.82
C VAL A 68 2.64 -12.26 16.09
N GLN A 69 3.47 -13.28 16.31
CA GLN A 69 4.38 -13.33 17.46
C GLN A 69 5.61 -12.42 17.23
N PRO A 70 6.30 -11.96 18.30
CA PRO A 70 7.44 -11.05 18.20
C PRO A 70 8.54 -11.49 17.23
N GLU A 71 8.81 -12.79 17.15
CA GLU A 71 9.76 -13.41 16.22
C GLU A 71 9.40 -13.16 14.74
N HIS A 72 8.11 -12.98 14.42
CA HIS A 72 7.62 -12.71 13.06
C HIS A 72 7.41 -11.20 12.80
N TYR A 73 7.74 -10.31 13.74
CA TYR A 73 7.56 -8.86 13.53
C TYR A 73 8.37 -8.30 12.35
N PRO A 74 9.64 -8.69 12.13
CA PRO A 74 10.41 -8.23 10.96
C PRO A 74 9.73 -8.63 9.64
N TRP A 75 9.34 -9.91 9.52
CA TRP A 75 8.58 -10.43 8.38
C TRP A 75 7.28 -9.66 8.16
N PHE A 76 6.44 -9.53 9.20
CA PHE A 76 5.13 -8.90 9.06
C PHE A 76 5.23 -7.42 8.70
N ARG A 77 6.24 -6.72 9.24
CA ARG A 77 6.56 -5.36 8.84
C ARG A 77 6.89 -5.27 7.34
N ARG A 78 7.67 -6.22 6.83
CA ARG A 78 8.02 -6.29 5.40
C ARG A 78 6.79 -6.57 4.55
N VAL A 79 5.91 -7.48 4.98
CA VAL A 79 4.59 -7.70 4.35
C VAL A 79 3.82 -6.39 4.23
N LEU A 80 3.61 -5.68 5.35
CA LEU A 80 2.85 -4.43 5.36
C LEU A 80 3.44 -3.36 4.43
N ALA A 81 4.77 -3.18 4.47
CA ALA A 81 5.43 -2.19 3.65
C ALA A 81 5.34 -2.50 2.16
N ARG A 82 5.58 -3.77 1.77
CA ARG A 82 5.51 -4.18 0.36
C ARG A 82 4.08 -4.20 -0.15
N THR A 83 3.09 -4.62 0.65
CA THR A 83 1.67 -4.55 0.26
C THR A 83 1.23 -3.10 0.04
N ALA A 84 1.69 -2.15 0.86
CA ALA A 84 1.42 -0.73 0.63
C ALA A 84 2.05 -0.23 -0.69
N ALA A 85 3.29 -0.63 -0.97
CA ALA A 85 3.98 -0.30 -2.23
C ALA A 85 3.26 -0.89 -3.46
N ALA A 86 2.84 -2.15 -3.39
CA ALA A 86 2.05 -2.81 -4.42
C ALA A 86 0.73 -2.08 -4.70
N GLY A 87 0.06 -1.61 -3.64
CA GLY A 87 -1.17 -0.81 -3.78
C GLY A 87 -0.93 0.50 -4.51
N LEU A 88 0.17 1.20 -4.23
CA LEU A 88 0.53 2.47 -4.88
C LEU A 88 0.90 2.29 -6.34
N THR A 89 1.72 1.29 -6.67
CA THR A 89 2.09 1.00 -8.06
C THR A 89 0.87 0.54 -8.86
N ALA A 90 -0.01 -0.27 -8.27
CA ALA A 90 -1.25 -0.70 -8.92
C ALA A 90 -2.20 0.49 -9.15
N PHE A 91 -2.29 1.39 -8.18
CA PHE A 91 -3.07 2.63 -8.30
C PHE A 91 -2.56 3.54 -9.43
N ALA A 92 -1.25 3.57 -9.68
CA ALA A 92 -0.63 4.27 -10.80
C ALA A 92 -0.72 3.51 -12.14
N GLY A 93 -1.27 2.29 -12.16
CA GLY A 93 -1.33 1.47 -13.37
C GLY A 93 -0.01 0.76 -13.73
N ASP A 94 0.96 0.70 -12.82
CA ASP A 94 2.21 -0.03 -13.07
C ASP A 94 2.08 -1.49 -12.61
N GLY A 95 1.65 -2.36 -13.53
CA GLY A 95 1.59 -3.80 -13.28
C GLY A 95 2.98 -4.40 -12.98
N THR A 96 4.02 -3.99 -13.69
CA THR A 96 5.36 -4.56 -13.52
C THR A 96 5.92 -4.22 -12.16
N ALA A 97 5.85 -2.95 -11.74
CA ALA A 97 6.27 -2.55 -10.41
C ALA A 97 5.34 -3.09 -9.31
N THR A 98 4.07 -3.37 -9.60
CA THR A 98 3.19 -4.05 -8.63
C THR A 98 3.65 -5.49 -8.39
N ALA A 99 3.96 -6.23 -9.45
CA ALA A 99 4.33 -7.63 -9.36
C ALA A 99 5.54 -7.89 -8.47
N GLN A 100 6.56 -7.02 -8.49
CA GLN A 100 7.76 -7.20 -7.65
C GLN A 100 7.45 -7.15 -6.14
N TYR A 101 6.39 -6.46 -5.72
CA TYR A 101 6.05 -6.28 -4.31
C TYR A 101 5.13 -7.37 -3.76
N LEU A 102 4.56 -8.22 -4.61
CA LEU A 102 3.62 -9.27 -4.24
C LEU A 102 4.27 -10.65 -4.17
N THR A 103 3.82 -11.48 -3.23
CA THR A 103 4.08 -12.92 -3.27
C THR A 103 3.16 -13.64 -4.27
N LYS A 104 3.46 -14.92 -4.56
CA LYS A 104 2.58 -15.75 -5.40
C LYS A 104 1.17 -15.85 -4.83
N ARG A 105 1.02 -16.04 -3.51
CA ARG A 105 -0.29 -16.10 -2.83
C ARG A 105 -1.03 -14.77 -2.84
N GLN A 106 -0.31 -13.65 -2.84
CA GLN A 106 -0.89 -12.31 -3.00
C GLN A 106 -1.26 -11.97 -4.45
N GLY A 107 -1.12 -12.92 -5.39
CA GLY A 107 -1.58 -12.73 -6.76
C GLY A 107 -0.58 -12.05 -7.68
N GLN A 108 0.73 -12.10 -7.39
CA GLN A 108 1.81 -11.58 -8.26
C GLN A 108 1.59 -11.91 -9.75
N ARG A 109 1.10 -13.12 -10.05
CA ARG A 109 0.88 -13.60 -11.43
C ARG A 109 -0.13 -12.78 -12.24
N HIS A 110 -1.08 -12.11 -11.58
CA HIS A 110 -2.05 -11.24 -12.26
C HIS A 110 -1.38 -10.02 -12.89
N PHE A 111 -0.18 -9.67 -12.43
CA PHE A 111 0.56 -8.49 -12.84
C PHE A 111 1.80 -8.81 -13.70
N THR A 112 2.15 -10.08 -13.87
CA THR A 112 3.29 -10.53 -14.71
C THR A 112 2.89 -11.03 -16.10
N GLY A 113 1.60 -11.18 -16.37
CA GLY A 113 1.09 -11.64 -17.65
C GLY A 113 0.94 -10.51 -18.67
N LEU A 114 1.00 -10.83 -19.97
CA LEU A 114 0.49 -9.95 -21.04
C LEU A 114 -1.02 -9.77 -20.81
N ILE A 115 -1.38 -8.72 -20.06
CA ILE A 115 -2.77 -8.32 -19.84
C ILE A 115 -3.33 -7.97 -21.22
N HIS A 116 -4.42 -8.65 -21.60
CA HIS A 116 -5.06 -8.48 -22.90
C HIS A 116 -5.45 -7.00 -23.11
N ALA A 117 -5.33 -6.56 -24.37
CA ALA A 117 -5.49 -5.20 -24.91
C ALA A 117 -6.86 -4.51 -24.70
N ALA A 118 -7.64 -4.91 -23.69
CA ALA A 118 -8.92 -4.30 -23.31
C ALA A 118 -8.94 -3.84 -21.84
N THR A 119 -7.84 -4.02 -21.10
CA THR A 119 -7.64 -3.62 -19.70
C THR A 119 -6.37 -2.78 -19.54
N ASP A 120 -6.09 -1.93 -20.54
CA ASP A 120 -4.99 -0.96 -20.56
C ASP A 120 -5.18 0.09 -19.45
N SER A 121 -4.91 -0.30 -18.21
CA SER A 121 -4.35 0.63 -17.23
C SER A 121 -2.84 0.46 -17.35
N VAL A 122 -2.31 0.94 -18.46
CA VAL A 122 -0.87 1.10 -18.65
C VAL A 122 -0.51 2.42 -17.98
N GLN A 123 0.62 2.46 -17.30
CA GLN A 123 1.23 3.72 -16.88
C GLN A 123 1.63 4.51 -18.13
N ASP A 124 0.70 5.27 -18.70
CA ASP A 124 0.86 6.01 -19.95
C ASP A 124 0.54 7.51 -19.83
N ALA A 125 0.04 7.95 -18.66
CA ALA A 125 -0.37 9.31 -18.42
C ALA A 125 0.66 10.08 -17.59
N TYR A 126 1.02 11.28 -18.08
CA TYR A 126 1.88 12.26 -17.41
C TYR A 126 1.09 13.55 -17.20
N VAL A 127 0.87 13.91 -15.94
CA VAL A 127 0.06 15.09 -15.59
C VAL A 127 0.81 15.95 -14.59
N GLN A 128 0.87 17.25 -14.84
CA GLN A 128 1.40 18.22 -13.89
C GLN A 128 0.26 18.88 -13.11
N LEU A 129 0.22 18.69 -11.79
CA LEU A 129 -0.80 19.22 -10.88
C LEU A 129 -0.11 20.02 -9.77
N TYR A 130 -0.53 21.26 -9.52
CA TYR A 130 0.14 22.17 -8.57
C TYR A 130 1.67 22.32 -8.80
N GLY A 131 2.14 22.18 -10.04
CA GLY A 131 3.56 22.25 -10.38
C GLY A 131 4.37 21.00 -10.00
N ILE A 132 3.70 19.91 -9.62
CA ILE A 132 4.30 18.60 -9.34
C ILE A 132 3.98 17.67 -10.51
N ASP A 133 5.01 16.96 -10.99
CA ASP A 133 4.83 15.98 -12.06
C ASP A 133 4.38 14.64 -11.46
N PHE A 134 3.23 14.15 -11.93
CA PHE A 134 2.67 12.87 -11.58
C PHE A 134 2.67 11.94 -12.79
N VAL A 135 2.89 10.66 -12.52
CA VAL A 135 2.82 9.60 -13.52
C VAL A 135 1.82 8.56 -13.07
N GLY A 136 1.00 8.09 -14.00
CA GLY A 136 -0.08 7.20 -13.67
C GLY A 136 -0.88 6.78 -14.89
N THR A 137 -2.18 6.68 -14.69
CA THR A 137 -3.13 6.12 -15.67
C THR A 137 -4.45 6.90 -15.59
N ASP A 138 -5.09 7.08 -16.75
CA ASP A 138 -6.39 7.73 -16.86
C ASP A 138 -7.50 6.70 -16.94
N HIS A 139 -8.57 6.93 -16.17
CA HIS A 139 -9.78 6.14 -16.17
C HIS A 139 -10.92 6.98 -16.69
N VAL A 140 -11.73 6.43 -17.59
CA VAL A 140 -12.97 7.09 -18.01
C VAL A 140 -14.15 6.20 -17.66
N PHE A 141 -15.01 6.70 -16.78
CA PHE A 141 -16.23 6.00 -16.35
C PHE A 141 -17.46 6.90 -16.51
N ARG A 142 -18.64 6.34 -16.25
CA ARG A 142 -19.90 7.08 -16.25
C ARG A 142 -20.50 7.09 -14.85
N LEU A 143 -20.68 8.26 -14.28
CA LEU A 143 -21.47 8.47 -13.07
C LEU A 143 -22.78 9.15 -13.45
N ASN A 144 -23.92 8.49 -13.18
CA ASN A 144 -25.24 9.02 -13.51
C ASN A 144 -25.39 9.48 -14.98
N ARG A 145 -24.84 8.71 -15.92
CA ARG A 145 -24.73 9.01 -17.37
C ARG A 145 -23.76 10.13 -17.75
N THR A 146 -23.21 10.87 -16.79
CA THR A 146 -22.15 11.85 -17.03
C THR A 146 -20.81 11.13 -17.17
N ARG A 147 -20.07 11.46 -18.23
CA ARG A 147 -18.74 10.90 -18.47
C ARG A 147 -17.74 11.65 -17.59
N VAL A 148 -16.98 10.90 -16.79
CA VAL A 148 -16.00 11.43 -15.84
C VAL A 148 -14.67 10.79 -16.17
N GLU A 149 -13.63 11.62 -16.25
CA GLU A 149 -12.25 11.19 -16.31
C GLU A 149 -11.64 11.29 -14.92
N ALA A 150 -10.89 10.28 -14.51
CA ALA A 150 -10.10 10.28 -13.31
C ALA A 150 -8.67 9.88 -13.63
N PHE A 151 -7.72 10.74 -13.29
CA PHE A 151 -6.31 10.42 -13.29
C PHE A 151 -5.92 9.86 -11.91
N SER A 152 -5.33 8.67 -11.88
CA SER A 152 -4.72 8.09 -10.69
C SER A 152 -3.22 7.92 -10.91
N GLY A 153 -2.41 8.51 -10.02
CA GLY A 153 -0.96 8.49 -10.19
C GLY A 153 -0.17 8.68 -8.91
N VAL A 154 1.15 8.66 -9.05
CA VAL A 154 2.12 8.91 -7.98
C VAL A 154 3.13 9.94 -8.47
N ALA A 155 3.62 10.79 -7.56
CA ALA A 155 4.64 11.77 -7.88
C ALA A 155 5.85 11.08 -8.54
N LYS A 156 6.30 11.60 -9.68
CA LYS A 156 7.25 10.92 -10.59
C LYS A 156 8.49 10.39 -9.88
N ASP A 157 9.13 11.23 -9.06
CA ASP A 157 10.36 10.88 -8.34
C ASP A 157 10.12 9.78 -7.30
N LEU A 158 8.94 9.75 -6.68
CA LEU A 158 8.56 8.71 -5.72
C LEU A 158 8.24 7.40 -6.41
N LEU A 159 7.52 7.44 -7.52
CA LEU A 159 7.22 6.26 -8.33
C LEU A 159 8.50 5.63 -8.86
N HIS A 160 9.47 6.44 -9.30
CA HIS A 160 10.77 5.94 -9.76
C HIS A 160 11.48 5.09 -8.71
N HIS A 161 11.43 5.46 -7.43
CA HIS A 161 11.98 4.60 -6.38
C HIS A 161 11.25 3.26 -6.27
N LEU A 162 9.93 3.27 -6.41
CA LEU A 162 9.11 2.06 -6.36
C LEU A 162 9.39 1.15 -7.57
N GLU A 163 9.43 1.69 -8.77
CA GLU A 163 9.79 0.96 -10.00
C GLU A 163 11.14 0.22 -9.87
N ASN A 164 12.10 0.82 -9.17
CA ASN A 164 13.43 0.24 -8.94
C ASN A 164 13.52 -0.66 -7.70
N GLY A 165 12.41 -0.98 -7.04
CA GLY A 165 12.38 -1.81 -5.84
C GLY A 165 12.96 -1.14 -4.59
N GLN A 166 13.22 0.18 -4.63
CA GLN A 166 13.89 0.96 -3.59
C GLN A 166 12.88 1.49 -2.55
N LEU A 167 12.18 0.57 -1.89
CA LEU A 167 11.10 0.88 -0.95
C LEU A 167 11.58 1.73 0.25
N GLU A 168 12.77 1.49 0.79
CA GLU A 168 13.34 2.32 1.87
C GLU A 168 13.60 3.76 1.42
N ARG A 169 14.07 3.95 0.18
CA ARG A 169 14.30 5.29 -0.39
C ARG A 169 12.97 6.01 -0.61
N TYR A 170 11.99 5.34 -1.19
CA TYR A 170 10.62 5.86 -1.31
C TYR A 170 10.09 6.32 0.06
N ARG A 171 10.16 5.47 1.08
CA ARG A 171 9.66 5.78 2.44
C ARG A 171 10.38 6.97 3.07
N THR A 172 11.68 7.08 2.84
CA THR A 172 12.49 8.20 3.34
C THR A 172 12.10 9.50 2.65
N ALA A 173 12.01 9.48 1.31
CA ALA A 173 11.66 10.64 0.50
C ALA A 173 10.25 11.15 0.81
N VAL A 174 9.26 10.26 0.84
CA VAL A 174 7.87 10.64 1.10
C VAL A 174 7.66 11.17 2.51
N HIS A 175 8.36 10.60 3.50
CA HIS A 175 8.31 11.10 4.88
C HIS A 175 8.92 12.51 5.00
N ALA A 176 9.98 12.81 4.25
CA ALA A 176 10.56 14.15 4.21
C ALA A 176 9.59 15.18 3.60
N GLN A 177 8.78 14.77 2.61
CA GLN A 177 7.86 15.64 1.88
C GLN A 177 6.45 15.70 2.47
N ARG A 178 6.10 14.84 3.45
CA ARG A 178 4.72 14.62 3.93
C ARG A 178 3.92 15.88 4.34
N LYS A 179 4.60 16.95 4.76
CA LYS A 179 3.98 18.22 5.18
C LYS A 179 3.86 19.26 4.06
N ALA A 180 4.49 19.01 2.91
CA ALA A 180 4.55 19.94 1.79
C ALA A 180 3.43 19.70 0.75
N TRP A 181 2.72 18.57 0.81
CA TRP A 181 1.68 18.23 -0.15
C TRP A 181 0.42 19.11 0.01
N PRO A 182 -0.13 19.68 -1.09
CA PRO A 182 -1.43 20.31 -1.08
C PRO A 182 -2.51 19.23 -1.06
N LEU A 183 -3.06 18.94 0.12
CA LEU A 183 -3.85 17.72 0.38
C LEU A 183 -5.14 17.59 -0.44
N LEU A 184 -5.89 18.69 -0.60
CA LEU A 184 -7.15 18.71 -1.34
C LEU A 184 -7.39 20.10 -1.90
N GLY A 185 -7.73 20.19 -3.18
CA GLY A 185 -8.05 21.47 -3.81
C GLY A 185 -8.59 21.33 -5.22
N TRP A 186 -8.93 22.47 -5.82
CA TRP A 186 -9.28 22.56 -7.24
C TRP A 186 -8.06 23.01 -8.05
N ASP A 187 -7.64 22.22 -9.03
CA ASP A 187 -6.58 22.62 -9.96
C ASP A 187 -7.20 23.22 -11.22
N SER A 188 -6.80 24.45 -11.55
CA SER A 188 -7.37 25.19 -12.68
C SER A 188 -6.92 24.67 -14.04
N LYS A 189 -5.73 24.05 -14.14
CA LYS A 189 -5.23 23.44 -15.38
C LYS A 189 -5.97 22.12 -15.66
N TRP A 190 -6.19 21.33 -14.62
CA TRP A 190 -6.99 20.11 -14.71
C TRP A 190 -8.49 20.39 -14.91
N ASN A 191 -8.96 21.52 -14.36
CA ASN A 191 -10.36 21.93 -14.32
C ASN A 191 -11.24 20.95 -13.53
N GLY A 192 -10.77 20.58 -12.33
CA GLY A 192 -11.48 19.65 -11.47
C GLY A 192 -10.87 19.49 -10.08
N PRO A 193 -11.53 18.72 -9.20
CA PRO A 193 -10.98 18.37 -7.90
C PRO A 193 -9.73 17.49 -8.02
N VAL A 194 -8.75 17.78 -7.18
CA VAL A 194 -7.49 17.05 -7.03
C VAL A 194 -7.25 16.77 -5.55
N SER A 195 -6.99 15.51 -5.23
CA SER A 195 -6.63 15.03 -3.90
C SER A 195 -5.23 14.43 -3.95
N ILE A 196 -4.29 15.01 -3.20
CA ILE A 196 -2.93 14.48 -3.08
C ILE A 196 -2.76 13.94 -1.67
N HIS A 197 -2.43 12.65 -1.57
CA HIS A 197 -2.23 12.01 -0.28
C HIS A 197 -0.78 12.14 0.19
N GLN A 198 -0.55 11.97 1.49
CA GLN A 198 0.78 12.14 2.10
C GLN A 198 1.81 11.11 1.63
N ASP A 199 1.37 10.02 1.01
CA ASP A 199 2.21 9.00 0.39
C ASP A 199 2.64 9.35 -1.05
N GLY A 200 2.28 10.55 -1.53
CA GLY A 200 2.62 11.04 -2.85
C GLY A 200 1.70 10.56 -3.97
N SER A 201 0.64 9.82 -3.65
CA SER A 201 -0.41 9.49 -4.61
C SER A 201 -1.32 10.69 -4.88
N VAL A 202 -1.88 10.74 -6.10
CA VAL A 202 -2.85 11.75 -6.51
C VAL A 202 -4.06 11.11 -7.18
N LEU A 203 -5.23 11.63 -6.86
CA LEU A 203 -6.46 11.40 -7.61
C LEU A 203 -6.98 12.75 -8.11
N ALA A 204 -7.08 12.90 -9.43
CA ALA A 204 -7.68 14.07 -10.06
C ALA A 204 -8.90 13.62 -10.86
N MET A 205 -10.03 14.33 -10.76
CA MET A 205 -11.25 13.99 -11.50
C MET A 205 -11.77 15.19 -12.27
N ARG A 206 -12.34 14.99 -13.45
CA ARG A 206 -13.04 16.04 -14.21
C ARG A 206 -14.21 15.48 -14.99
N VAL A 207 -15.21 16.31 -15.23
CA VAL A 207 -16.32 15.96 -16.12
C VAL A 207 -15.85 16.14 -17.56
N LEU A 208 -16.10 15.14 -18.39
CA LEU A 208 -15.94 15.23 -19.84
C LEU A 208 -17.26 15.71 -20.42
N THR A 209 -17.27 16.94 -20.93
CA THR A 209 -18.39 17.54 -21.67
C THR A 209 -18.32 17.21 -23.15
#